data_AF-A0A2H0SUL3-F1
#
_entry.id   AF-A0A2H0SUL3-F1
#
_cell.length_a   1.000
_cell.length_b   1.000
_cell.length_c   1.000
_cell.angle_alpha   90.00
_cell.angle_beta   90.00
_cell.angle_gamma   90.00
#
_symmetry.space_group_name_H-M   'P 1'
#
loop_
_entity.id
_entity.type
_entity.pdbx_description
1 polymer ?
#
loop_
_entity_poly.entity_id
_entity_poly.type
_entity_poly.pdbx_seq_one_letter_code
_entity_poly.pdbx_strand_id
1 'polypeptide(L)'
;KRYRADHLIEEWIEKKETDSKLKEIVVEDMSVTQMADFIKTNKIKSPDGNEITEPKDFNILFESAIGSVSGEKSVVYLRGETAQGIFTNFKNILDSTRVQLPFGVGQIGKSFRNEITTGQFIFRTLEFEQAEIEFFFDPEETNWEVLFQAWRDAMWHFVTQTLGVSEENLQWRRHSDAERSHYSKDTYDLDYVFPFGTKELWGVAYRTDYDLKQHIQHSGRKLEYRNPFTNKVFVPHVIEPALGLNRVLLMLLCDSLTTIEGRTVLKIKPSLAPYRAAVFPLLSNKPELIDKAKTVFDSLLLKYPVVWDSRGNIGKRYASQDEIGTPLCITIDFDTLENNTVTVRHRDTAEQERVSIDELEMFINKL
;
A
#
# COMPACT_ATOMS: atom_id res chain seq x y z
N LYS A 1 4.69 -30.42 -1.41
CA LYS A 1 4.53 -28.95 -1.38
C LYS A 1 3.25 -28.60 -2.14
N ARG A 2 2.58 -27.50 -1.81
CA ARG A 2 1.42 -27.00 -2.55
C ARG A 2 1.88 -25.84 -3.43
N TYR A 3 1.25 -25.70 -4.59
CA TYR A 3 1.55 -24.65 -5.56
C TYR A 3 0.23 -24.08 -6.06
N ARG A 4 0.27 -22.81 -6.44
CA ARG A 4 -0.80 -22.17 -7.19
C ARG A 4 -0.72 -22.63 -8.64
N ALA A 5 -1.80 -23.24 -9.12
CA ALA A 5 -1.82 -23.93 -10.41
C ALA A 5 -1.66 -22.96 -11.58
N ASP A 6 -2.32 -21.81 -11.48
CA ASP A 6 -2.18 -20.66 -12.38
C ASP A 6 -0.72 -20.21 -12.51
N HIS A 7 -0.06 -19.86 -11.41
CA HIS A 7 1.34 -19.43 -11.45
C HIS A 7 2.28 -20.50 -12.00
N LEU A 8 2.01 -21.78 -11.72
CA LEU A 8 2.83 -22.87 -12.24
C LEU A 8 2.74 -22.99 -13.76
N ILE A 9 1.56 -22.73 -14.31
CA ILE A 9 1.32 -22.68 -15.76
C ILE A 9 1.99 -21.44 -16.36
N GLU A 10 1.84 -20.26 -15.73
CA GLU A 10 2.48 -19.00 -16.17
C GLU A 10 4.01 -19.13 -16.23
N GLU A 11 4.65 -19.58 -15.15
CA GLU A 11 6.10 -19.79 -15.10
C GLU A 11 6.58 -20.82 -16.15
N TRP A 12 5.73 -21.80 -16.47
CA TRP A 12 6.02 -22.79 -17.49
C TRP A 12 5.93 -22.18 -18.90
N ILE A 13 4.93 -21.34 -19.15
CA ILE A 13 4.75 -20.60 -20.42
C ILE A 13 5.93 -19.63 -20.63
N GLU A 14 6.32 -18.87 -19.61
CA GLU A 14 7.44 -17.94 -19.68
C GLU A 14 8.75 -18.61 -20.11
N LYS A 15 9.03 -19.82 -19.59
CA LYS A 15 10.22 -20.61 -19.96
C LYS A 15 10.20 -21.13 -21.40
N LYS A 16 9.08 -21.02 -22.11
CA LYS A 16 8.87 -21.49 -23.48
C LYS A 16 8.82 -20.33 -24.47
N GLU A 17 9.69 -19.32 -24.26
CA GLU A 17 9.75 -18.02 -24.95
C GLU A 17 9.54 -18.02 -26.48
N THR A 18 9.83 -19.14 -27.16
CA THR A 18 9.78 -19.29 -28.62
C THR A 18 8.39 -19.62 -29.21
N ASP A 19 7.38 -19.97 -28.40
CA ASP A 19 6.04 -20.29 -28.92
C ASP A 19 5.09 -19.11 -28.73
N SER A 20 4.83 -18.38 -29.82
CA SER A 20 3.95 -17.20 -29.79
C SER A 20 2.51 -17.53 -29.42
N LYS A 21 2.05 -18.77 -29.65
CA LYS A 21 0.68 -19.19 -29.30
C LYS A 21 0.50 -19.44 -27.81
N LEU A 22 1.56 -19.84 -27.11
CA LEU A 22 1.50 -20.03 -25.66
C LEU A 22 1.44 -18.70 -24.91
N LYS A 23 2.02 -17.62 -25.48
CA LYS A 23 2.00 -16.28 -24.89
C LYS A 23 0.63 -15.58 -24.96
N GLU A 24 -0.27 -16.06 -25.81
CA GLU A 24 -1.65 -15.55 -25.91
C GLU A 24 -2.59 -16.20 -24.88
N ILE A 25 -2.13 -17.23 -24.14
CA ILE A 25 -2.94 -17.91 -23.14
C ILE A 25 -2.98 -17.06 -21.87
N VAL A 26 -4.19 -16.59 -21.52
CA VAL A 26 -4.48 -15.99 -20.22
C VAL A 26 -4.85 -17.11 -19.25
N VAL A 27 -3.97 -17.37 -18.30
CA VAL A 27 -4.11 -18.53 -17.39
C VAL A 27 -5.24 -18.31 -16.38
N GLU A 28 -5.48 -17.06 -15.99
CA GLU A 28 -6.53 -16.67 -15.05
C GLU A 28 -7.94 -17.03 -15.54
N ASP A 29 -8.12 -17.21 -16.84
CA ASP A 29 -9.39 -17.58 -17.48
C ASP A 29 -9.69 -19.08 -17.41
N MET A 30 -8.70 -19.89 -17.05
CA MET A 30 -8.86 -21.33 -17.02
C MET A 30 -9.65 -21.76 -15.79
N SER A 31 -10.76 -22.47 -16.01
CA SER A 31 -11.38 -23.28 -14.95
C SER A 31 -10.38 -24.30 -14.39
N VAL A 32 -10.62 -24.77 -13.16
CA VAL A 32 -9.80 -25.82 -12.53
C VAL A 32 -9.63 -27.03 -13.44
N THR A 33 -10.69 -27.42 -14.16
CA THR A 33 -10.66 -28.52 -15.13
C THR A 33 -9.75 -28.21 -16.32
N GLN A 34 -9.84 -27.01 -16.90
CA GLN A 34 -8.96 -26.58 -18.00
C GLN A 34 -7.49 -26.53 -17.56
N MET A 35 -7.22 -26.03 -16.34
CA MET A 35 -5.86 -26.06 -15.77
C MET A 35 -5.36 -27.49 -15.59
N ALA A 36 -6.21 -28.41 -15.13
CA ALA A 36 -5.86 -29.82 -14.97
C ALA A 36 -5.48 -30.46 -16.33
N ASP A 37 -6.31 -30.22 -17.36
CA ASP A 37 -6.06 -30.70 -18.71
C ASP A 37 -4.79 -30.08 -19.31
N PHE A 38 -4.53 -28.80 -19.08
CA PHE A 38 -3.34 -28.10 -19.54
C PHE A 38 -2.08 -28.67 -18.90
N ILE A 39 -2.08 -28.84 -17.58
CA ILE A 39 -0.99 -29.45 -16.80
C ILE A 39 -0.69 -30.85 -17.31
N LYS A 40 -1.74 -31.67 -17.51
CA LYS A 40 -1.60 -33.05 -17.96
C LYS A 40 -1.08 -33.16 -19.39
N THR A 41 -1.62 -32.34 -20.29
CA THR A 41 -1.24 -32.32 -21.72
C THR A 41 0.22 -31.90 -21.89
N ASN A 42 0.63 -30.86 -21.18
CA ASN A 42 1.99 -30.32 -21.26
C ASN A 42 2.98 -30.99 -20.31
N LYS A 43 2.53 -31.98 -19.52
CA LYS A 43 3.31 -32.71 -18.51
C LYS A 43 4.07 -31.76 -17.59
N ILE A 44 3.37 -30.72 -17.12
CA ILE A 44 3.95 -29.71 -16.22
C ILE A 44 4.28 -30.38 -14.89
N LYS A 45 5.51 -30.14 -14.42
CA LYS A 45 6.02 -30.67 -13.17
C LYS A 45 6.17 -29.55 -12.16
N SER A 46 6.27 -29.92 -10.88
CA SER A 46 6.67 -28.97 -9.84
C SER A 46 8.03 -28.34 -10.16
N PRO A 47 8.38 -27.18 -9.57
CA PRO A 47 9.70 -26.56 -9.73
C PRO A 47 10.86 -27.49 -9.36
N ASP A 48 10.62 -28.44 -8.45
CA ASP A 48 11.59 -29.45 -8.01
C ASP A 48 11.62 -30.71 -8.92
N GLY A 49 10.87 -30.74 -10.03
CA GLY A 49 10.84 -31.84 -11.00
C GLY A 49 9.93 -33.02 -10.64
N ASN A 50 9.13 -32.92 -9.58
CA ASN A 50 8.18 -33.96 -9.16
C ASN A 50 6.83 -33.86 -9.91
N GLU A 51 6.15 -35.00 -10.04
CA GLU A 51 4.75 -35.06 -10.51
C GLU A 51 3.82 -34.29 -9.57
N ILE A 52 2.77 -33.68 -10.14
CA ILE A 52 1.79 -32.88 -9.41
C ILE A 52 0.40 -33.51 -9.50
N THR A 53 -0.37 -33.38 -8.43
CA THR A 53 -1.77 -33.83 -8.41
C THR A 53 -2.67 -32.86 -9.15
N GLU A 54 -3.86 -33.30 -9.51
CA GLU A 54 -4.87 -32.44 -10.13
C GLU A 54 -5.17 -31.20 -9.25
N PRO A 55 -5.34 -30.02 -9.87
CA PRO A 55 -5.70 -28.80 -9.17
C PRO A 55 -7.07 -28.94 -8.50
N LYS A 56 -7.25 -28.21 -7.41
CA LYS A 56 -8.49 -28.19 -6.62
C LYS A 56 -8.81 -26.77 -6.22
N ASP A 57 -10.10 -26.47 -6.07
CA ASP A 57 -10.54 -25.22 -5.47
C ASP A 57 -10.01 -25.08 -4.06
N PHE A 58 -9.55 -23.88 -3.74
CA PHE A 58 -9.01 -23.54 -2.45
C PHE A 58 -9.58 -22.21 -1.98
N ASN A 59 -10.33 -22.23 -0.87
CA ASN A 59 -10.85 -21.01 -0.28
C ASN A 59 -9.70 -20.21 0.36
N ILE A 60 -9.50 -18.99 -0.13
CA ILE A 60 -8.47 -18.08 0.37
C ILE A 60 -8.90 -17.32 1.63
N LEU A 61 -10.11 -17.50 2.13
CA LEU A 61 -10.52 -16.90 3.40
C LEU A 61 -10.08 -17.77 4.58
N PHE A 62 -9.66 -17.12 5.65
CA PHE A 62 -9.40 -17.82 6.92
C PHE A 62 -10.71 -18.10 7.63
N GLU A 63 -11.07 -19.38 7.70
CA GLU A 63 -12.20 -19.86 8.47
C GLU A 63 -11.85 -19.92 9.97
N SER A 64 -12.79 -19.50 10.81
CA SER A 64 -12.76 -19.60 12.27
C SER A 64 -14.18 -19.87 12.79
N ALA A 65 -14.35 -19.95 14.11
CA ALA A 65 -15.64 -20.25 14.71
C ALA A 65 -15.87 -19.46 16.01
N ILE A 66 -17.03 -18.81 16.14
CA ILE A 66 -17.44 -18.06 17.33
C ILE A 66 -18.44 -18.89 18.14
N GLY A 67 -18.23 -18.97 19.46
CA GLY A 67 -19.10 -19.67 20.40
C GLY A 67 -18.31 -20.46 21.43
N SER A 68 -18.77 -20.44 22.69
CA SER A 68 -18.11 -21.14 23.81
C SER A 68 -18.52 -22.60 23.94
N VAL A 69 -19.69 -22.98 23.42
CA VAL A 69 -20.25 -24.33 23.53
C VAL A 69 -19.83 -25.18 22.33
N SER A 70 -19.26 -26.36 22.59
CA SER A 70 -18.93 -27.34 21.56
C SER A 70 -20.20 -27.85 20.88
N GLY A 71 -20.32 -27.68 19.55
CA GLY A 71 -21.49 -28.08 18.75
C GLY A 71 -22.41 -26.92 18.33
N GLU A 72 -22.29 -25.74 18.96
CA GLU A 72 -23.08 -24.54 18.64
C GLU A 72 -22.23 -23.40 18.06
N LYS A 73 -21.00 -23.71 17.62
CA LYS A 73 -20.10 -22.70 17.08
C LYS A 73 -20.60 -22.24 15.71
N SER A 74 -20.70 -20.92 15.54
CA SER A 74 -21.01 -20.31 14.25
C SER A 74 -19.72 -20.15 13.45
N VAL A 75 -19.71 -20.67 12.22
CA VAL A 75 -18.58 -20.46 11.29
C VAL A 75 -18.49 -18.98 10.95
N VAL A 76 -17.28 -18.43 11.04
CA VAL A 76 -16.96 -17.06 10.66
C VAL A 76 -15.69 -17.02 9.84
N TYR A 77 -15.47 -15.92 9.13
CA TYR A 77 -14.26 -15.72 8.34
C TYR A 77 -13.56 -14.44 8.78
N LEU A 78 -12.22 -14.48 8.78
CA LEU A 78 -11.47 -13.23 8.74
C LEU A 78 -11.66 -12.62 7.36
N ARG A 79 -11.98 -11.32 7.34
CA ARG A 79 -12.25 -10.61 6.09
C ARG A 79 -11.03 -10.62 5.16
N GLY A 80 -11.27 -10.89 3.88
CA GLY A 80 -10.24 -10.84 2.82
C GLY A 80 -10.03 -9.45 2.20
N GLU A 81 -10.92 -8.51 2.54
CA GLU A 81 -10.96 -7.11 2.11
C GLU A 81 -11.68 -6.25 3.16
N THR A 82 -11.60 -4.92 3.02
CA THR A 82 -12.20 -3.96 3.94
C THR A 82 -13.57 -3.43 3.48
N ALA A 83 -13.83 -3.47 2.16
CA ALA A 83 -15.04 -3.01 1.46
C ALA A 83 -16.36 -3.50 2.06
N GLN A 84 -16.47 -4.80 2.40
CA GLN A 84 -17.72 -5.41 2.89
C GLN A 84 -18.28 -4.74 4.16
N GLY A 85 -17.40 -4.20 5.01
CA GLY A 85 -17.82 -3.44 6.20
C GLY A 85 -18.54 -2.14 5.84
N ILE A 86 -18.14 -1.50 4.74
CA ILE A 86 -18.75 -0.27 4.24
C ILE A 86 -20.14 -0.57 3.66
N PHE A 87 -20.26 -1.59 2.81
CA PHE A 87 -21.55 -1.96 2.19
C PHE A 87 -22.60 -2.36 3.22
N THR A 88 -22.23 -3.20 4.19
CA THR A 88 -23.15 -3.62 5.27
C THR A 88 -23.62 -2.46 6.15
N ASN A 89 -22.83 -1.38 6.25
CA ASN A 89 -23.17 -0.18 6.99
C ASN A 89 -23.69 0.98 6.13
N PHE A 90 -23.91 0.78 4.83
CA PHE A 90 -24.30 1.85 3.90
C PHE A 90 -25.48 2.68 4.42
N LYS A 91 -26.55 2.02 4.90
CA LYS A 91 -27.73 2.72 5.45
C LYS A 91 -27.42 3.48 6.74
N ASN A 92 -26.61 2.90 7.62
CA ASN A 92 -26.20 3.55 8.87
C ASN A 92 -25.38 4.82 8.59
N ILE A 93 -24.50 4.78 7.58
CA ILE A 93 -23.70 5.91 7.14
C ILE A 93 -24.62 7.02 6.63
N LEU A 94 -25.52 6.72 5.69
CA LEU A 94 -26.49 7.69 5.18
C LEU A 94 -27.31 8.35 6.30
N ASP A 95 -27.85 7.55 7.22
CA ASP A 95 -28.76 8.03 8.27
C ASP A 95 -28.04 8.89 9.33
N SER A 96 -26.79 8.56 9.65
CA SER A 96 -26.03 9.25 10.70
C SER A 96 -25.29 10.49 10.19
N THR A 97 -24.90 10.52 8.92
CA THR A 97 -24.05 11.59 8.36
C THR A 97 -24.79 12.56 7.43
N ARG A 98 -25.98 12.18 6.94
CA ARG A 98 -26.79 12.98 6.00
C ARG A 98 -26.04 13.38 4.71
N VAL A 99 -25.03 12.60 4.32
CA VAL A 99 -24.32 12.77 3.04
C VAL A 99 -25.27 12.60 1.85
N GLN A 100 -24.97 13.30 0.76
CA GLN A 100 -25.68 13.20 -0.52
C GLN A 100 -24.74 12.59 -1.56
N LEU A 101 -25.31 11.93 -2.56
CA LEU A 101 -24.51 11.44 -3.69
C LEU A 101 -23.99 12.61 -4.55
N PRO A 102 -22.78 12.48 -5.12
CA PRO A 102 -21.83 11.39 -4.88
C PRO A 102 -21.05 11.58 -3.55
N PHE A 103 -20.70 10.47 -2.88
CA PHE A 103 -19.84 10.50 -1.68
C PHE A 103 -18.96 9.26 -1.57
N GLY A 104 -17.83 9.40 -0.90
CA GLY A 104 -16.90 8.30 -0.62
C GLY A 104 -16.86 7.91 0.85
N VAL A 105 -16.60 6.63 1.12
CA VAL A 105 -16.29 6.13 2.46
C VAL A 105 -14.95 5.41 2.38
N GLY A 106 -13.96 5.93 3.10
CA GLY A 106 -12.64 5.32 3.21
C GLY A 106 -12.51 4.44 4.45
N GLN A 107 -11.90 3.28 4.32
CA GLN A 107 -11.55 2.41 5.43
C GLN A 107 -10.10 1.94 5.32
N ILE A 108 -9.36 2.08 6.41
CA ILE A 108 -8.03 1.48 6.58
C ILE A 108 -8.14 0.36 7.59
N GLY A 109 -7.60 -0.81 7.26
CA GLY A 109 -7.47 -1.87 8.24
C GLY A 109 -6.89 -3.16 7.70
N LYS A 110 -6.79 -4.15 8.60
CA LYS A 110 -6.24 -5.47 8.29
C LYS A 110 -7.20 -6.29 7.44
N SER A 111 -6.62 -7.06 6.53
CA SER A 111 -7.26 -8.09 5.72
C SER A 111 -6.40 -9.35 5.73
N PHE A 112 -7.04 -10.49 5.50
CA PHE A 112 -6.41 -11.79 5.64
C PHE A 112 -6.69 -12.66 4.42
N ARG A 113 -5.64 -13.21 3.81
CA ARG A 113 -5.75 -14.16 2.69
C ARG A 113 -4.89 -15.38 3.01
N ASN A 114 -5.51 -16.56 2.99
CA ASN A 114 -4.90 -17.85 3.23
C ASN A 114 -4.04 -18.25 2.02
N GLU A 115 -2.98 -17.50 1.75
CA GLU A 115 -2.14 -17.69 0.57
C GLU A 115 -1.40 -19.03 0.61
N ILE A 116 -1.43 -19.77 -0.50
CA ILE A 116 -0.83 -21.11 -0.60
C ILE A 116 0.71 -21.02 -0.62
N THR A 117 1.25 -19.98 -1.26
CA THR A 117 2.68 -19.73 -1.37
C THR A 117 3.02 -18.32 -0.89
N THR A 118 3.58 -18.22 0.30
CA THR A 118 4.23 -16.99 0.78
C THR A 118 5.52 -16.77 -0.01
N GLY A 119 5.73 -15.58 -0.57
CA GLY A 119 6.89 -15.26 -1.38
C GLY A 119 7.08 -13.75 -1.56
N GLN A 120 8.29 -13.33 -1.93
CA GLN A 120 8.64 -11.92 -2.18
C GLN A 120 8.39 -10.98 -0.96
N PHE A 121 8.80 -11.42 0.23
CA PHE A 121 8.79 -10.61 1.46
C PHE A 121 7.39 -10.06 1.79
N ILE A 122 7.15 -8.76 1.59
CA ILE A 122 5.90 -8.06 1.92
C ILE A 122 4.79 -8.30 0.86
N PHE A 123 5.11 -8.85 -0.32
CA PHE A 123 4.14 -8.98 -1.42
C PHE A 123 3.04 -10.03 -1.20
N ARG A 124 3.39 -11.15 -0.59
CA ARG A 124 2.47 -12.27 -0.34
C ARG A 124 2.55 -12.71 1.11
N THR A 125 1.74 -12.04 1.92
CA THR A 125 1.56 -12.33 3.34
C THR A 125 0.15 -12.82 3.61
N LEU A 126 -0.03 -13.50 4.76
CA LEU A 126 -1.34 -13.97 5.20
C LEU A 126 -2.20 -12.85 5.81
N GLU A 127 -1.53 -11.81 6.32
CA GLU A 127 -2.10 -10.62 6.92
C GLU A 127 -1.43 -9.39 6.28
N PHE A 128 -2.23 -8.41 5.89
CA PHE A 128 -1.77 -7.15 5.34
C PHE A 128 -2.79 -6.05 5.62
N GLU A 129 -2.39 -4.80 5.46
CA GLU A 129 -3.25 -3.63 5.62
C GLU A 129 -3.67 -3.08 4.26
N GLN A 130 -4.96 -2.79 4.13
CA GLN A 130 -5.54 -2.14 2.98
C GLN A 130 -6.12 -0.79 3.36
N ALA A 131 -6.09 0.12 2.38
CA ALA A 131 -6.83 1.36 2.38
C ALA A 131 -7.76 1.33 1.16
N GLU A 132 -9.06 1.17 1.39
CA GLU A 132 -10.07 1.09 0.32
C GLU A 132 -11.06 2.25 0.46
N ILE A 133 -11.57 2.73 -0.67
CA ILE A 133 -12.60 3.75 -0.72
C ILE A 133 -13.77 3.20 -1.52
N GLU A 134 -14.97 3.19 -0.95
CA GLU A 134 -16.19 2.96 -1.74
C GLU A 134 -16.80 4.30 -2.10
N PHE A 135 -16.73 4.66 -3.38
CA PHE A 135 -17.30 5.91 -3.88
C PHE A 135 -18.65 5.67 -4.54
N PHE A 136 -19.71 6.03 -3.82
CA PHE A 136 -21.10 5.87 -4.23
C PHE A 136 -21.55 7.03 -5.12
N PHE A 137 -22.21 6.73 -6.24
CA PHE A 137 -22.75 7.73 -7.16
C PHE A 137 -24.03 7.27 -7.87
N ASP A 138 -24.76 8.23 -8.45
CA ASP A 138 -25.89 7.96 -9.36
C ASP A 138 -25.39 7.87 -10.80
N PRO A 139 -25.47 6.72 -11.48
CA PRO A 139 -25.01 6.57 -12.85
C PRO A 139 -25.88 7.29 -13.89
N GLU A 140 -27.10 7.74 -13.54
CA GLU A 140 -27.95 8.54 -14.43
C GLU A 140 -27.62 10.04 -14.35
N GLU A 141 -27.13 10.52 -13.20
CA GLU A 141 -26.73 11.93 -13.02
C GLU A 141 -25.23 12.15 -13.26
N THR A 142 -24.40 11.11 -13.10
CA THR A 142 -22.94 11.20 -13.20
C THR A 142 -22.40 10.31 -14.32
N ASN A 143 -21.64 10.89 -15.24
CA ASN A 143 -20.91 10.10 -16.23
C ASN A 143 -19.78 9.32 -15.55
N TRP A 144 -19.95 8.00 -15.48
CA TRP A 144 -19.01 7.09 -14.83
C TRP A 144 -17.62 7.11 -15.47
N GLU A 145 -17.48 7.30 -16.79
CA GLU A 145 -16.18 7.30 -17.47
C GLU A 145 -15.34 8.51 -17.06
N VAL A 146 -15.98 9.67 -16.94
CA VAL A 146 -15.34 10.91 -16.47
C VAL A 146 -14.94 10.78 -15.01
N LEU A 147 -15.84 10.25 -14.17
CA LEU A 147 -15.54 10.03 -12.75
C LEU A 147 -14.43 8.99 -12.54
N PHE A 148 -14.43 7.91 -13.32
CA PHE A 148 -13.43 6.86 -13.26
C PHE A 148 -12.05 7.36 -13.71
N GLN A 149 -11.99 8.17 -14.77
CA GLN A 149 -10.76 8.84 -15.17
C GLN A 149 -10.26 9.81 -14.09
N ALA A 150 -11.16 10.59 -13.47
CA ALA A 150 -10.78 11.50 -12.39
C ALA A 150 -10.17 10.77 -11.18
N TRP A 151 -10.68 9.57 -10.85
CA TRP A 151 -10.06 8.71 -9.83
C TRP A 151 -8.66 8.24 -10.22
N ARG A 152 -8.45 7.81 -11.47
CA ARG A 152 -7.14 7.43 -11.98
C ARG A 152 -6.14 8.59 -11.94
N ASP A 153 -6.58 9.79 -12.33
CA ASP A 153 -5.75 11.00 -12.28
C ASP A 153 -5.38 11.36 -10.84
N ALA A 154 -6.33 11.25 -9.91
CA ALA A 154 -6.10 11.49 -8.48
C ALA A 154 -5.12 10.46 -7.87
N MET A 155 -5.26 9.18 -8.23
CA MET A 155 -4.33 8.12 -7.82
C MET A 155 -2.92 8.38 -8.36
N TRP A 156 -2.79 8.70 -9.65
CA TRP A 156 -1.51 9.04 -10.27
C TRP A 156 -0.86 10.23 -9.59
N HIS A 157 -1.62 11.33 -9.41
CA HIS A 157 -1.14 12.53 -8.72
C HIS A 157 -0.70 12.24 -7.28
N PHE A 158 -1.44 11.40 -6.55
CA PHE A 158 -1.05 11.00 -5.20
C PHE A 158 0.30 10.28 -5.21
N VAL A 159 0.49 9.28 -6.09
CA VAL A 159 1.73 8.51 -6.14
C VAL A 159 2.91 9.38 -6.61
N THR A 160 2.75 10.20 -7.64
CA THR A 160 3.87 10.95 -8.23
C THR A 160 4.18 12.24 -7.47
N GLN A 161 3.15 13.00 -7.10
CA GLN A 161 3.34 14.31 -6.47
C GLN A 161 3.34 14.24 -4.94
N THR A 162 2.45 13.44 -4.36
CA THR A 162 2.35 13.35 -2.89
C THR A 162 3.44 12.44 -2.34
N LEU A 163 3.56 11.22 -2.87
CA LEU A 163 4.56 10.25 -2.43
C LEU A 163 5.96 10.50 -3.01
N GLY A 164 6.05 11.16 -4.17
CA GLY A 164 7.32 11.51 -4.80
C GLY A 164 7.94 10.36 -5.60
N VAL A 165 7.12 9.44 -6.11
CA VAL A 165 7.57 8.28 -6.87
C VAL A 165 7.81 8.64 -8.33
N SER A 166 8.88 8.12 -8.89
CA SER A 166 9.27 8.28 -10.29
C SER A 166 8.22 7.73 -11.27
N GLU A 167 7.78 8.55 -12.24
CA GLU A 167 6.74 8.19 -13.22
C GLU A 167 7.18 7.06 -14.16
N GLU A 168 8.47 6.97 -14.46
CA GLU A 168 9.06 5.92 -15.30
C GLU A 168 8.90 4.50 -14.72
N ASN A 169 8.64 4.40 -13.42
CA ASN A 169 8.44 3.13 -12.73
C ASN A 169 6.96 2.75 -12.61
N LEU A 170 6.04 3.56 -13.16
CA LEU A 170 4.59 3.38 -13.03
C LEU A 170 3.94 3.07 -14.37
N GLN A 171 2.94 2.17 -14.36
CA GLN A 171 2.19 1.82 -15.56
C GLN A 171 0.73 1.51 -15.23
N TRP A 172 -0.21 2.04 -16.01
CA TRP A 172 -1.59 1.59 -15.98
C TRP A 172 -1.77 0.32 -16.81
N ARG A 173 -2.37 -0.72 -16.21
CA ARG A 173 -2.80 -1.93 -16.89
C ARG A 173 -4.31 -2.09 -16.73
N ARG A 174 -5.02 -2.14 -17.86
CA ARG A 174 -6.45 -2.48 -17.86
C ARG A 174 -6.61 -3.99 -17.78
N HIS A 175 -7.52 -4.47 -16.93
CA HIS A 175 -7.89 -5.89 -16.92
C HIS A 175 -8.53 -6.28 -18.25
N SER A 176 -8.22 -7.48 -18.73
CA SER A 176 -8.99 -8.07 -19.84
C SER A 176 -10.43 -8.37 -19.39
N ASP A 177 -11.35 -8.59 -20.34
CA ASP A 177 -12.73 -8.97 -19.99
C ASP A 177 -12.81 -10.28 -19.19
N ALA A 178 -11.74 -11.08 -19.23
CA ALA A 178 -11.68 -12.40 -18.61
C ALA A 178 -10.92 -12.41 -17.26
N GLU A 179 -9.95 -11.50 -17.09
CA GLU A 179 -9.34 -11.18 -15.78
C GLU A 179 -10.31 -10.41 -14.85
N ARG A 180 -11.20 -9.60 -15.44
CA ARG A 180 -12.11 -8.73 -14.70
C ARG A 180 -13.08 -9.56 -13.86
N SER A 181 -13.18 -9.22 -12.57
CA SER A 181 -14.17 -9.82 -11.68
C SER A 181 -15.59 -9.69 -12.25
N HIS A 182 -16.43 -10.72 -12.08
CA HIS A 182 -17.77 -10.80 -12.71
C HIS A 182 -18.72 -9.65 -12.38
N TYR A 183 -18.46 -8.92 -11.28
CA TYR A 183 -19.22 -7.77 -10.83
C TYR A 183 -18.68 -6.42 -11.30
N SER A 184 -17.48 -6.40 -11.88
CA SER A 184 -16.83 -5.17 -12.32
C SER A 184 -17.14 -4.90 -13.79
N LYS A 185 -17.44 -3.64 -14.11
CA LYS A 185 -17.66 -3.14 -15.47
C LYS A 185 -16.35 -2.67 -16.12
N ASP A 186 -15.44 -2.10 -15.34
CA ASP A 186 -14.09 -1.77 -15.80
C ASP A 186 -13.11 -1.78 -14.63
N THR A 187 -11.86 -2.18 -14.88
CA THR A 187 -10.84 -2.29 -13.83
C THR A 187 -9.46 -1.99 -14.39
N TYR A 188 -8.73 -1.19 -13.65
CA TYR A 188 -7.36 -0.81 -13.95
C TYR A 188 -6.50 -0.99 -12.71
N ASP A 189 -5.34 -1.58 -12.90
CA ASP A 189 -4.29 -1.61 -11.90
C ASP A 189 -3.24 -0.56 -12.25
N LEU A 190 -2.84 0.22 -11.25
CA LEU A 190 -1.59 0.95 -11.29
C LEU A 190 -0.49 -0.03 -10.84
N ASP A 191 0.35 -0.44 -11.78
CA ASP A 191 1.48 -1.32 -11.55
C ASP A 191 2.75 -0.49 -11.26
N TYR A 192 3.67 -1.05 -10.47
CA TYR A 192 5.01 -0.51 -10.22
C TYR A 192 6.09 -1.53 -10.61
N VAL A 193 7.21 -1.04 -11.16
CA VAL A 193 8.37 -1.85 -11.54
C VAL A 193 9.28 -2.10 -10.34
N PHE A 194 9.06 -3.21 -9.63
CA PHE A 194 9.93 -3.62 -8.52
C PHE A 194 11.24 -4.25 -9.02
N PRO A 195 12.28 -4.37 -8.18
CA PRO A 195 13.52 -5.08 -8.53
C PRO A 195 13.35 -6.53 -8.97
N PHE A 196 12.20 -7.14 -8.66
CA PHE A 196 11.82 -8.51 -9.02
C PHE A 196 10.69 -8.57 -10.07
N GLY A 197 10.41 -7.46 -10.75
CA GLY A 197 9.44 -7.36 -11.85
C GLY A 197 8.24 -6.45 -11.57
N THR A 198 7.44 -6.23 -12.60
CA THR A 198 6.22 -5.40 -12.53
C THR A 198 5.14 -6.10 -11.72
N LYS A 199 4.58 -5.41 -10.73
CA LYS A 199 3.48 -5.90 -9.90
C LYS A 199 2.47 -4.79 -9.60
N GLU A 200 1.23 -5.20 -9.40
CA GLU A 200 0.11 -4.37 -8.99
C GLU A 200 0.39 -3.65 -7.65
N LEU A 201 0.20 -2.33 -7.65
CA LEU A 201 0.28 -1.47 -6.47
C LEU A 201 -1.10 -1.06 -5.97
N TRP A 202 -1.96 -0.60 -6.88
CA TRP A 202 -3.26 0.00 -6.55
C TRP A 202 -4.30 -0.29 -7.63
N GLY A 203 -5.34 -1.04 -7.29
CA GLY A 203 -6.48 -1.29 -8.18
C GLY A 203 -7.53 -0.19 -8.12
N VAL A 204 -8.20 0.07 -9.24
CA VAL A 204 -9.44 0.84 -9.30
C VAL A 204 -10.49 0.11 -10.14
N ALA A 205 -11.64 -0.18 -9.53
CA ALA A 205 -12.70 -0.97 -10.13
C ALA A 205 -14.03 -0.20 -10.14
N TYR A 206 -14.79 -0.31 -11.24
CA TYR A 206 -16.17 0.15 -11.29
C TYR A 206 -17.10 -1.05 -11.11
N ARG A 207 -17.68 -1.21 -9.91
CA ARG A 207 -18.41 -2.41 -9.47
C ARG A 207 -19.93 -2.34 -9.69
N THR A 208 -20.41 -1.31 -10.39
CA THR A 208 -21.85 -1.06 -10.61
C THR A 208 -22.63 -1.05 -9.28
N ASP A 209 -23.85 -1.58 -9.23
CA ASP A 209 -24.67 -1.72 -8.03
C ASP A 209 -24.63 -3.13 -7.42
N TYR A 210 -23.67 -3.96 -7.86
CA TYR A 210 -23.59 -5.38 -7.51
C TYR A 210 -23.54 -5.60 -6.00
N ASP A 211 -22.61 -4.95 -5.29
CA ASP A 211 -22.34 -5.22 -3.88
C ASP A 211 -23.56 -4.96 -2.99
N LEU A 212 -24.19 -3.80 -3.16
CA LEU A 212 -25.40 -3.46 -2.43
C LEU A 212 -26.55 -4.40 -2.80
N LYS A 213 -26.70 -4.78 -4.08
CA LYS A 213 -27.73 -5.75 -4.50
C LYS A 213 -27.54 -7.13 -3.88
N GLN A 214 -26.30 -7.63 -3.79
CA GLN A 214 -26.02 -8.91 -3.14
C GLN A 214 -26.39 -8.87 -1.66
N HIS A 215 -26.02 -7.80 -0.95
CA HIS A 215 -26.41 -7.62 0.45
C HIS A 215 -27.92 -7.49 0.61
N ILE A 216 -28.62 -6.77 -0.27
CA ILE A 216 -30.10 -6.69 -0.26
C ILE A 216 -30.72 -8.09 -0.44
N GLN A 217 -30.25 -8.84 -1.44
CA GLN A 217 -30.76 -10.17 -1.77
C GLN A 217 -30.60 -11.16 -0.61
N HIS A 218 -29.43 -11.18 0.04
CA HIS A 218 -29.12 -12.16 1.08
C HIS A 218 -29.56 -11.75 2.49
N SER A 219 -29.70 -10.44 2.77
CA SER A 219 -30.12 -9.95 4.10
C SER A 219 -31.60 -9.58 4.21
N GLY A 220 -32.26 -9.30 3.08
CA GLY A 220 -33.62 -8.74 3.05
C GLY A 220 -33.72 -7.28 3.53
N ARG A 221 -32.60 -6.60 3.78
CA ARG A 221 -32.57 -5.18 4.18
C ARG A 221 -32.52 -4.28 2.95
N LYS A 222 -33.12 -3.09 3.06
CA LYS A 222 -33.09 -2.07 2.00
C LYS A 222 -31.81 -1.24 2.11
N LEU A 223 -30.92 -1.36 1.13
CA LEU A 223 -29.69 -0.58 0.98
C LEU A 223 -29.79 0.35 -0.24
N GLU A 224 -30.88 1.10 -0.31
CA GLU A 224 -31.20 2.01 -1.41
C GLU A 224 -30.96 3.47 -0.97
N TYR A 225 -30.62 4.33 -1.91
CA TYR A 225 -30.57 5.78 -1.72
C TYR A 225 -31.86 6.42 -2.22
N ARG A 226 -32.39 7.40 -1.47
CA ARG A 226 -33.51 8.23 -1.90
C ARG A 226 -33.00 9.65 -2.16
N ASN A 227 -33.04 10.09 -3.41
CA ASN A 227 -32.64 11.44 -3.78
C ASN A 227 -33.61 12.45 -3.13
N PRO A 228 -33.12 13.42 -2.32
CA PRO A 228 -33.98 14.34 -1.57
C PRO A 228 -34.71 15.36 -2.45
N PHE A 229 -34.22 15.59 -3.68
CA PHE A 229 -34.80 16.55 -4.62
C PHE A 229 -35.82 15.89 -5.56
N THR A 230 -35.51 14.71 -6.09
CA THR A 230 -36.36 14.01 -7.06
C THR A 230 -37.26 12.95 -6.44
N ASN A 231 -37.02 12.58 -5.17
CA ASN A 231 -37.65 11.45 -4.48
C ASN A 231 -37.42 10.08 -5.15
N LYS A 232 -36.58 10.00 -6.18
CA LYS A 232 -36.21 8.74 -6.83
C LYS A 232 -35.46 7.86 -5.84
N VAL A 233 -35.83 6.58 -5.81
CA VAL A 233 -35.18 5.55 -5.00
C VAL A 233 -34.45 4.59 -5.95
N PHE A 234 -33.17 4.33 -5.69
CA PHE A 234 -32.35 3.43 -6.48
C PHE A 234 -31.18 2.88 -5.66
N VAL A 235 -30.48 1.88 -6.19
CA VAL A 235 -29.24 1.35 -5.60
C VAL A 235 -28.06 2.07 -6.26
N PRO A 236 -27.23 2.81 -5.49
CA PRO A 236 -26.10 3.53 -6.07
C PRO A 236 -25.08 2.60 -6.69
N HIS A 237 -24.36 3.16 -7.65
CA HIS A 237 -23.20 2.52 -8.23
C HIS A 237 -21.93 2.86 -7.45
N VAL A 238 -20.90 2.02 -7.56
CA VAL A 238 -19.66 2.13 -6.76
C VAL A 238 -18.42 2.11 -7.64
N ILE A 239 -17.53 3.09 -7.44
CA ILE A 239 -16.12 3.02 -7.87
C ILE A 239 -15.27 2.78 -6.62
N GLU A 240 -14.40 1.79 -6.71
CA GLU A 240 -13.53 1.35 -5.62
C GLU A 240 -12.06 1.49 -6.01
N PRO A 241 -11.33 2.47 -5.46
CA PRO A 241 -9.88 2.43 -5.36
C PRO A 241 -9.46 1.58 -4.16
N ALA A 242 -8.70 0.51 -4.40
CA ALA A 242 -8.25 -0.45 -3.38
C ALA A 242 -6.71 -0.54 -3.30
N LEU A 243 -6.14 -0.02 -2.21
CA LEU A 243 -4.69 0.13 -2.04
C LEU A 243 -4.15 -0.84 -0.99
N GLY A 244 -3.09 -1.59 -1.33
CA GLY A 244 -2.31 -2.36 -0.36
C GLY A 244 -1.21 -1.50 0.29
N LEU A 245 -1.39 -1.07 1.54
CA LEU A 245 -0.45 -0.16 2.23
C LEU A 245 0.96 -0.77 2.36
N ASN A 246 1.02 -2.08 2.59
CA ASN A 246 2.26 -2.84 2.64
C ASN A 246 3.06 -2.75 1.33
N ARG A 247 2.39 -2.79 0.17
CA ARG A 247 3.05 -2.67 -1.14
C ARG A 247 3.52 -1.24 -1.38
N VAL A 248 2.76 -0.23 -0.93
CA VAL A 248 3.17 1.18 -0.98
C VAL A 248 4.45 1.42 -0.18
N LEU A 249 4.55 0.84 1.02
CA LEU A 249 5.77 0.94 1.82
C LEU A 249 6.98 0.36 1.06
N LEU A 250 6.84 -0.83 0.48
CA LEU A 250 7.93 -1.45 -0.26
C LEU A 250 8.28 -0.65 -1.52
N MET A 251 7.29 -0.12 -2.25
CA MET A 251 7.52 0.78 -3.38
C MET A 251 8.34 1.98 -2.97
N LEU A 252 7.95 2.69 -1.90
CA LEU A 252 8.69 3.86 -1.40
C LEU A 252 10.14 3.52 -1.07
N LEU A 253 10.39 2.37 -0.43
CA LEU A 253 11.74 1.91 -0.13
C LEU A 253 12.54 1.62 -1.41
N CYS A 254 11.94 0.94 -2.39
CA CYS A 254 12.59 0.63 -3.67
C CYS A 254 12.90 1.90 -4.48
N ASP A 255 11.97 2.85 -4.54
CA ASP A 255 12.10 4.06 -5.34
C ASP A 255 13.09 5.06 -4.75
N SER A 256 13.15 5.12 -3.41
CA SER A 256 13.95 6.12 -2.69
C SER A 256 15.37 5.64 -2.32
N LEU A 257 15.62 4.32 -2.23
CA LEU A 257 16.92 3.81 -1.80
C LEU A 257 17.96 3.92 -2.91
N THR A 258 19.02 4.69 -2.68
CA THR A 258 20.07 4.93 -3.67
C THR A 258 21.46 4.99 -3.04
N THR A 259 22.50 5.07 -3.88
CA THR A 259 23.88 5.29 -3.45
C THR A 259 24.37 6.64 -3.94
N ILE A 260 24.74 7.53 -3.03
CA ILE A 260 25.27 8.88 -3.32
C ILE A 260 26.71 8.95 -2.81
N GLU A 261 27.68 9.08 -3.71
CA GLU A 261 29.12 9.19 -3.36
C GLU A 261 29.61 8.05 -2.43
N GLY A 262 29.12 6.83 -2.65
CA GLY A 262 29.47 5.66 -1.84
C GLY A 262 28.70 5.53 -0.51
N ARG A 263 27.76 6.44 -0.21
CA ARG A 263 26.83 6.33 0.92
C ARG A 263 25.51 5.69 0.48
N THR A 264 25.00 4.75 1.25
CA THR A 264 23.61 4.30 1.11
C THR A 264 22.68 5.34 1.71
N VAL A 265 21.74 5.84 0.91
CA VAL A 265 20.81 6.92 1.31
C VAL A 265 19.39 6.51 0.93
N LEU A 266 18.48 6.53 1.90
CA LEU A 266 17.05 6.46 1.64
C LEU A 266 16.55 7.87 1.34
N LYS A 267 16.51 8.24 0.06
CA LYS A 267 16.11 9.57 -0.43
C LYS A 267 14.59 9.78 -0.41
N ILE A 268 13.92 9.32 0.64
CA ILE A 268 12.48 9.43 0.79
C ILE A 268 12.08 10.90 0.94
N LYS A 269 10.89 11.27 0.45
CA LYS A 269 10.36 12.62 0.62
C LYS A 269 10.35 13.01 2.11
N PRO A 270 10.83 14.20 2.51
CA PRO A 270 10.92 14.58 3.92
C PRO A 270 9.60 14.47 4.69
N SER A 271 8.46 14.67 4.02
CA SER A 271 7.13 14.51 4.59
C SER A 271 6.79 13.08 5.05
N LEU A 272 7.48 12.09 4.50
CA LEU A 272 7.30 10.66 4.76
C LEU A 272 8.44 10.06 5.60
N ALA A 273 9.48 10.84 5.91
CA ALA A 273 10.62 10.34 6.67
C ALA A 273 10.19 9.96 8.10
N PRO A 274 10.76 8.88 8.68
CA PRO A 274 10.40 8.42 10.02
C PRO A 274 10.73 9.46 11.09
N TYR A 275 11.80 10.24 10.88
CA TYR A 275 12.20 11.37 11.70
C TYR A 275 12.44 12.58 10.81
N ARG A 276 12.09 13.77 11.27
CA ARG A 276 12.41 15.05 10.59
C ARG A 276 13.84 15.48 10.83
N ALA A 277 14.38 15.19 12.01
CA ALA A 277 15.77 15.48 12.34
C ALA A 277 16.34 14.47 13.35
N ALA A 278 17.67 14.32 13.32
CA ALA A 278 18.43 13.62 14.34
C ALA A 278 19.35 14.59 15.09
N VAL A 279 19.50 14.43 16.40
CA VAL A 279 20.30 15.33 17.25
C VAL A 279 21.45 14.58 17.89
N PHE A 280 22.68 15.11 17.71
CA PHE A 280 23.93 14.44 18.07
C PHE A 280 24.86 15.36 18.86
N PRO A 281 25.50 14.89 19.95
CA PRO A 281 26.69 15.52 20.48
C PRO A 281 27.91 15.14 19.63
N LEU A 282 28.81 16.07 19.31
CA LEU A 282 30.01 15.77 18.50
C LEU A 282 30.83 14.64 19.12
N LEU A 283 31.04 14.70 20.44
CA LEU A 283 31.74 13.68 21.22
C LEU A 283 30.82 13.09 22.29
N SER A 284 30.78 11.76 22.35
CA SER A 284 29.94 11.00 23.29
C SER A 284 30.55 10.80 24.68
N ASN A 285 31.77 11.28 24.89
CA ASN A 285 32.48 11.23 26.17
C ASN A 285 32.61 12.60 26.85
N LYS A 286 31.97 13.64 26.30
CA LYS A 286 31.98 15.01 26.85
C LYS A 286 30.60 15.35 27.42
N PRO A 287 30.43 15.37 28.76
CA PRO A 287 29.13 15.58 29.40
C PRO A 287 28.45 16.90 28.97
N GLU A 288 29.22 17.98 28.91
CA GLU A 288 28.75 19.31 28.48
C GLU A 288 28.10 19.32 27.08
N LEU A 289 28.68 18.60 26.11
CA LEU A 289 28.09 18.47 24.77
C LEU A 289 26.84 17.61 24.79
N ILE A 290 26.84 16.53 25.57
CA ILE A 290 25.69 15.62 25.70
C ILE A 290 24.51 16.36 26.32
N ASP A 291 24.73 17.11 27.39
CA ASP A 291 23.67 17.83 28.10
C ASP A 291 23.08 18.94 27.23
N LYS A 292 23.92 19.69 26.51
CA LYS A 292 23.44 20.69 25.54
C LYS A 292 22.66 20.06 24.39
N ALA A 293 23.16 18.95 23.83
CA ALA A 293 22.48 18.24 22.75
C ALA A 293 21.14 17.63 23.20
N LYS A 294 21.06 17.10 24.42
CA LYS A 294 19.79 16.65 25.02
C LYS A 294 18.80 17.79 25.19
N THR A 295 19.27 18.96 25.65
CA THR A 295 18.42 20.15 25.79
C THR A 295 17.78 20.53 24.44
N VAL A 296 18.59 20.55 23.36
CA VAL A 296 18.09 20.83 22.00
C VAL A 296 17.13 19.73 21.54
N PHE A 297 17.48 18.46 21.75
CA PHE A 297 16.62 17.33 21.42
C PHE A 297 15.26 17.40 22.12
N ASP A 298 15.24 17.62 23.44
CA ASP A 298 14.01 17.69 24.24
C ASP A 298 13.11 18.85 23.79
N SER A 299 13.69 19.99 23.39
CA SER A 299 12.91 21.12 22.84
C SER A 299 12.24 20.78 21.51
N LEU A 300 12.89 19.98 20.66
CA LEU A 300 12.36 19.58 19.36
C LEU A 300 11.37 18.41 19.46
N LEU A 301 11.60 17.49 20.39
CA LEU A 301 10.80 16.28 20.60
C LEU A 301 9.33 16.60 20.91
N LEU A 302 9.06 17.74 21.54
CA LEU A 302 7.70 18.19 21.85
C LEU A 302 6.90 18.61 20.60
N LYS A 303 7.58 18.86 19.48
CA LYS A 303 6.99 19.46 18.27
C LYS A 303 7.12 18.58 17.04
N TYR A 304 8.18 17.77 16.97
CA TYR A 304 8.56 17.04 15.77
C TYR A 304 9.01 15.61 16.12
N PRO A 305 8.81 14.64 15.21
CA PRO A 305 9.43 13.33 15.36
C PRO A 305 10.93 13.48 15.11
N VAL A 306 11.70 13.51 16.19
CA VAL A 306 13.16 13.59 16.18
C VAL A 306 13.78 12.41 16.90
N VAL A 307 15.04 12.10 16.57
CA VAL A 307 15.77 10.99 17.17
C VAL A 307 17.08 11.45 17.79
N TRP A 308 17.46 10.80 18.89
CA TRP A 308 18.71 11.01 19.59
C TRP A 308 19.72 9.91 19.28
N ASP A 309 20.99 10.26 19.02
CA ASP A 309 22.08 9.28 19.00
C ASP A 309 23.42 9.83 19.51
N SER A 310 24.05 9.09 20.43
CA SER A 310 25.39 9.38 20.95
C SER A 310 26.36 8.22 20.78
N ARG A 311 26.02 7.21 19.97
CA ARG A 311 26.85 6.02 19.77
C ARG A 311 27.88 6.25 18.67
N GLY A 312 29.08 5.68 18.86
CA GLY A 312 30.13 5.71 17.85
C GLY A 312 30.64 7.12 17.53
N ASN A 313 31.31 7.25 16.38
CA ASN A 313 31.77 8.56 15.88
C ASN A 313 30.65 9.28 15.12
N ILE A 314 30.82 10.57 14.86
CA ILE A 314 29.80 11.38 14.19
C ILE A 314 29.49 10.90 12.75
N GLY A 315 30.50 10.45 12.00
CA GLY A 315 30.32 9.95 10.64
C GLY A 315 29.42 8.70 10.58
N LYS A 316 29.57 7.77 11.53
CA LYS A 316 28.71 6.58 11.65
C LYS A 316 27.27 6.95 11.99
N ARG A 317 27.06 8.00 12.78
CA ARG A 317 25.72 8.50 13.11
C ARG A 317 25.06 9.12 11.88
N TYR A 318 25.77 9.95 11.12
CA TYR A 318 25.27 10.46 9.84
C TYR A 318 24.91 9.31 8.89
N ALA A 319 25.78 8.33 8.70
CA ALA A 319 25.52 7.17 7.84
C ALA A 319 24.24 6.42 8.26
N SER A 320 24.06 6.16 9.56
CA SER A 320 22.85 5.49 10.05
C SER A 320 21.55 6.26 9.78
N GLN A 321 21.61 7.59 9.77
CA GLN A 321 20.45 8.44 9.48
C GLN A 321 20.20 8.59 7.99
N ASP A 322 21.26 8.63 7.18
CA ASP A 322 21.19 8.60 5.73
C ASP A 322 20.48 7.30 5.29
N GLU A 323 20.82 6.15 5.88
CA GLU A 323 20.23 4.84 5.58
C GLU A 323 18.74 4.73 5.91
N ILE A 324 18.25 5.44 6.95
CA ILE A 324 16.82 5.44 7.32
C ILE A 324 16.06 6.67 6.82
N GLY A 325 16.72 7.54 6.07
CA GLY A 325 16.10 8.64 5.35
C GLY A 325 15.78 9.89 6.18
N THR A 326 16.39 10.07 7.36
CA THR A 326 16.21 11.28 8.17
C THR A 326 16.76 12.51 7.42
N PRO A 327 15.94 13.54 7.12
CA PRO A 327 16.35 14.65 6.25
C PRO A 327 17.49 15.51 6.81
N LEU A 328 17.47 15.77 8.12
CA LEU A 328 18.41 16.67 8.78
C LEU A 328 19.15 15.98 9.93
N CYS A 329 20.46 16.19 10.03
CA CYS A 329 21.24 15.84 11.21
C CYS A 329 21.79 17.11 11.88
N ILE A 330 21.47 17.30 13.15
CA ILE A 330 21.85 18.45 13.96
C ILE A 330 22.97 18.04 14.90
N THR A 331 24.12 18.67 14.79
CA THR A 331 25.31 18.35 15.58
C THR A 331 25.67 19.51 16.51
N ILE A 332 25.84 19.17 17.78
CA ILE A 332 26.26 20.05 18.86
C ILE A 332 27.75 19.84 19.08
N ASP A 333 28.55 20.89 18.88
CA ASP A 333 30.00 20.86 19.03
C ASP A 333 30.49 21.91 20.05
N PHE A 334 31.79 22.11 20.14
CA PHE A 334 32.37 23.03 21.11
C PHE A 334 31.96 24.48 20.87
N ASP A 335 31.84 24.91 19.61
CA ASP A 335 31.39 26.28 19.31
C ASP A 335 29.95 26.49 19.78
N THR A 336 29.10 25.44 19.75
CA THR A 336 27.73 25.51 20.31
C THR A 336 27.71 25.96 21.76
N LEU A 337 28.70 25.57 22.56
CA LEU A 337 28.80 25.97 23.96
C LEU A 337 29.18 27.45 24.13
N GLU A 338 29.85 28.03 23.14
CA GLU A 338 30.31 29.42 23.17
C GLU A 338 29.30 30.39 22.58
N ASN A 339 28.66 30.03 21.45
CA ASN A 339 27.88 30.97 20.65
C ASN A 339 26.43 30.53 20.37
N ASN A 340 25.97 29.42 20.97
CA ASN A 340 24.60 28.91 20.84
C ASN A 340 24.17 28.60 19.38
N THR A 341 25.14 28.29 18.52
CA THR A 341 24.90 27.83 17.13
C THR A 341 25.15 26.33 16.99
N VAL A 342 24.50 25.68 16.03
CA VAL A 342 24.64 24.25 15.75
C VAL A 342 24.93 24.02 14.28
N THR A 343 25.49 22.86 13.96
CA THR A 343 25.66 22.44 12.57
C THR A 343 24.45 21.63 12.13
N VAL A 344 23.80 22.05 11.05
CA VAL A 344 22.74 21.28 10.36
C VAL A 344 23.35 20.67 9.11
N ARG A 345 23.22 19.35 8.97
CA ARG A 345 23.64 18.58 7.80
C ARG A 345 22.43 18.08 7.03
N HIS A 346 22.41 18.32 5.72
CA HIS A 346 21.39 17.81 4.81
C HIS A 346 21.70 16.38 4.35
N ARG A 347 20.71 15.49 4.39
CA ARG A 347 20.85 14.07 4.00
C ARG A 347 21.36 13.89 2.57
N ASP A 348 20.71 14.57 1.63
CA ASP A 348 20.90 14.35 0.19
C ASP A 348 22.27 14.85 -0.26
N THR A 349 22.59 16.10 0.06
CA THR A 349 23.83 16.77 -0.39
C THR A 349 25.02 16.53 0.53
N ALA A 350 24.80 16.08 1.77
CA ALA A 350 25.80 16.04 2.84
C ALA A 350 26.40 17.40 3.22
N GLU A 351 25.88 18.50 2.66
CA GLU A 351 26.29 19.86 2.99
C GLU A 351 25.95 20.21 4.43
N GLN A 352 26.81 21.03 5.04
CA GLN A 352 26.70 21.46 6.42
C GLN A 352 26.61 22.97 6.48
N GLU A 353 25.66 23.48 7.25
CA GLU A 353 25.51 24.90 7.53
C GLU A 353 25.46 25.14 9.03
N ARG A 354 26.01 26.28 9.46
CA ARG A 354 25.99 26.73 10.86
C ARG A 354 24.81 27.66 11.04
N VAL A 355 23.91 27.33 11.97
CA VAL A 355 22.67 28.08 12.23
C VAL A 355 22.49 28.35 13.70
N SER A 356 21.74 29.38 14.06
CA SER A 356 21.34 29.58 15.45
C SER A 356 20.41 28.44 15.89
N ILE A 357 20.47 28.04 17.16
CA ILE A 357 19.50 27.07 17.73
C ILE A 357 18.06 27.57 17.55
N ASP A 358 17.84 28.89 17.62
CA ASP A 358 16.52 29.51 17.47
C ASP A 358 15.95 29.37 16.03
N GLU A 359 16.80 29.11 15.04
CA GLU A 359 16.40 28.96 13.63
C GLU A 359 16.03 27.52 13.27
N LEU A 360 16.32 26.54 14.12
CA LEU A 360 16.11 25.12 13.83
C LEU A 360 14.66 24.78 13.45
N GLU A 361 13.69 25.41 14.11
CA GLU A 361 12.26 25.19 13.81
C GLU A 361 11.91 25.65 12.38
N MET A 362 12.51 26.74 11.92
CA MET A 362 12.31 27.22 10.55
C MET A 362 12.84 26.20 9.53
N PHE A 363 14.00 25.58 9.79
CA PHE A 363 14.56 24.55 8.91
C PHE A 363 13.66 23.32 8.85
N ILE A 364 13.21 22.83 10.00
CA ILE A 364 12.34 21.65 10.07
C ILE A 364 10.99 21.91 9.39
N ASN A 365 10.41 23.10 9.53
CA ASN A 365 9.12 23.44 8.90
C ASN A 365 9.20 23.63 7.38
N LYS A 366 10.40 23.82 6.82
CA LYS A 366 10.60 23.92 5.35
C LYS A 366 10.66 22.55 4.67
N LEU A 367 10.75 21.46 5.43
CA LEU A 367 10.76 20.06 4.95
C LEU A 367 9.35 19.56 4.60
#